data_AF-A0A933AZ84-F1
#
_entry.id   AF-A0A933AZ84-F1
#
_cell.length_a   1.000
_cell.length_b   1.000
_cell.length_c   1.000
_cell.angle_alpha   90.00
_cell.angle_beta   90.00
_cell.angle_gamma   90.00
#
_symmetry.space_group_name_H-M   'P 1'
#
loop_
_entity.id
_entity.type
_entity.pdbx_description
1 polymer ?
#
loop_
_entity_poly.entity_id
_entity_poly.type
_entity_poly.pdbx_seq_one_letter_code
_entity_poly.pdbx_strand_id
1 'polypeptide(L)'
;MKGSKKIQPINVGGIPELLRIAQEVHASGHPRLLRKDNEDLAVVVPAPSRRRFPSRAKAVTEDDALFRLIGIGETDVPGGISARKHEYLGHTETPRSSK
;
A
#
# COMPACT_ATOMS: atom_id res chain seq x y z
N MET A 1 -12.39 -9.42 -18.20
CA MET A 1 -12.24 -9.27 -16.73
C MET A 1 -12.15 -10.65 -16.12
N LYS A 2 -10.99 -11.10 -15.60
CA LYS A 2 -10.89 -12.41 -14.92
C LYS A 2 -11.59 -12.31 -13.57
N GLY A 3 -12.67 -13.07 -13.37
CA GLY A 3 -13.35 -13.15 -12.09
C GLY A 3 -12.41 -13.68 -11.00
N SER A 4 -12.33 -12.96 -9.87
CA SER A 4 -11.49 -13.32 -8.73
C SER A 4 -12.06 -14.58 -8.06
N LYS A 5 -11.59 -15.76 -8.47
CA LYS A 5 -11.96 -17.02 -7.83
C LYS A 5 -11.44 -16.99 -6.39
N LYS A 6 -12.35 -17.03 -5.41
CA LYS A 6 -11.99 -17.05 -3.98
C LYS A 6 -11.19 -18.31 -3.69
N ILE A 7 -9.94 -18.15 -3.27
CA ILE A 7 -9.07 -19.25 -2.85
C ILE A 7 -9.45 -19.60 -1.40
N GLN A 8 -9.86 -20.84 -1.16
CA GLN A 8 -10.11 -21.33 0.19
C GLN A 8 -8.79 -21.82 0.82
N PRO A 9 -8.44 -21.38 2.03
CA PRO A 9 -7.23 -21.84 2.70
C PRO A 9 -7.40 -23.29 3.17
N ILE A 10 -6.36 -24.09 3.00
CA ILE A 10 -6.29 -25.46 3.50
C ILE A 10 -5.23 -25.51 4.60
N ASN A 11 -5.58 -26.09 5.76
CA ASN A 11 -4.60 -26.32 6.82
C ASN A 11 -3.73 -27.53 6.47
N VAL A 12 -2.44 -27.31 6.28
CA VAL A 12 -1.46 -28.34 5.90
C VAL A 12 -0.82 -29.06 7.10
N GLY A 13 -1.16 -28.68 8.34
CA GLY A 13 -0.55 -29.25 9.56
C GLY A 13 -0.82 -30.73 9.78
N GLY A 14 -1.91 -31.27 9.23
CA GLY A 14 -2.26 -32.69 9.35
C GLY A 14 -1.69 -33.60 8.27
N ILE A 15 -1.00 -33.05 7.26
CA ILE A 15 -0.53 -33.80 6.09
C ILE A 15 0.94 -33.42 5.82
N PRO A 16 1.91 -34.14 6.41
CA PRO A 16 3.32 -33.76 6.36
C PRO A 16 3.87 -33.69 4.94
N GLU A 17 3.40 -34.55 4.03
CA GLU A 17 3.81 -34.54 2.62
C GLU A 17 3.40 -33.26 1.89
N LEU A 18 2.19 -32.74 2.16
CA LEU A 18 1.75 -31.47 1.57
C LEU A 18 2.54 -30.29 2.14
N LEU A 19 2.87 -30.32 3.43
CA LEU A 19 3.72 -29.30 4.06
C LEU A 19 5.10 -29.28 3.41
N ARG A 20 5.72 -30.44 3.19
CA ARG A 20 7.03 -30.56 2.54
C ARG A 20 7.02 -29.96 1.13
N ILE A 21 6.05 -30.33 0.29
CA ILE A 21 5.94 -29.80 -1.07
C ILE A 21 5.74 -28.28 -1.05
N ALA A 22 4.88 -27.78 -0.16
CA ALA A 22 4.63 -26.34 -0.03
C ALA A 22 5.90 -25.58 0.38
N GLN A 23 6.69 -26.13 1.32
CA GLN A 23 7.98 -25.56 1.73
C GLN A 23 9.00 -25.57 0.60
N GLU A 24 9.11 -26.67 -0.16
CA GLU A 24 10.03 -26.76 -1.30
C GLU A 24 9.68 -25.74 -2.41
N VAL A 25 8.39 -25.59 -2.74
CA VAL A 25 7.93 -24.59 -3.70
C VAL A 25 8.19 -23.17 -3.19
N HIS A 26 7.93 -22.91 -1.92
CA HIS A 26 8.18 -21.60 -1.32
C HIS A 26 9.68 -21.26 -1.27
N ALA A 27 10.54 -22.23 -0.91
CA ALA A 27 11.98 -22.04 -0.83
C ALA A 27 12.62 -21.87 -2.22
N SER A 28 12.17 -22.64 -3.21
CA SER A 28 12.70 -22.54 -4.58
C SER A 28 12.16 -21.34 -5.34
N GLY A 29 10.96 -20.86 -5.04
CA GLY A 29 10.28 -19.82 -5.81
C GLY A 29 9.77 -20.28 -7.18
N HIS A 30 9.84 -21.57 -7.49
CA HIS A 30 9.43 -22.14 -8.78
C HIS A 30 8.08 -22.88 -8.63
N PRO A 31 7.08 -22.58 -9.48
CA PRO A 31 5.82 -23.32 -9.50
C PRO A 31 6.04 -24.81 -9.78
N ARG A 32 5.20 -25.67 -9.19
CA ARG A 32 5.20 -27.11 -9.45
C ARG A 32 3.80 -27.61 -9.80
N LEU A 33 3.74 -28.58 -10.72
CA LEU A 33 2.52 -29.22 -11.16
C LEU A 33 2.32 -30.54 -10.39
N LEU A 34 1.18 -30.68 -9.73
CA LEU A 34 0.76 -31.93 -9.11
C LEU A 34 0.03 -32.77 -10.16
N ARG A 35 0.63 -33.90 -10.49
CA ARG A 35 0.10 -34.89 -11.44
C ARG A 35 -0.15 -36.20 -10.72
N LYS A 36 -1.26 -36.86 -11.04
CA LYS A 36 -1.53 -38.24 -10.63
C LYS A 36 -1.64 -39.08 -11.89
N ASP A 37 -0.83 -40.14 -11.97
CA ASP A 37 -0.68 -40.99 -13.15
C ASP A 37 -0.28 -40.15 -14.38
N ASN A 38 -1.26 -39.63 -15.13
CA ASN A 38 -1.04 -38.73 -16.26
C ASN A 38 -2.02 -37.54 -16.31
N GLU A 39 -2.75 -37.29 -15.23
CA GLU A 39 -3.73 -36.21 -15.12
C GLU A 39 -3.17 -35.06 -14.27
N ASP A 40 -3.25 -33.85 -14.81
CA ASP A 40 -2.84 -32.63 -14.13
C ASP A 40 -3.92 -32.17 -13.15
N LEU A 41 -3.65 -32.26 -11.85
CA LEU A 41 -4.64 -32.01 -10.80
C LEU A 41 -4.62 -30.56 -10.30
N ALA A 42 -3.43 -30.03 -10.04
CA ALA A 42 -3.27 -28.70 -9.46
C ALA A 42 -1.88 -28.12 -9.71
N VAL A 43 -1.78 -26.80 -9.71
CA VAL A 43 -0.49 -26.08 -9.69
C VAL A 43 -0.28 -25.49 -8.31
N VAL A 44 0.88 -25.77 -7.72
CA VAL A 44 1.34 -25.14 -6.48
C VAL A 44 2.27 -24.01 -6.86
N VAL A 45 1.89 -22.77 -6.52
CA VAL A 45 2.69 -21.57 -6.74
C VAL A 45 3.21 -21.03 -5.41
N PRO A 46 4.41 -20.46 -5.37
CA PRO A 46 4.89 -19.79 -4.17
C PRO A 46 3.98 -18.62 -3.81
N ALA A 47 3.56 -18.56 -2.55
CA ALA A 47 2.81 -17.42 -2.06
C ALA A 47 3.73 -16.17 -2.07
N PRO A 48 3.22 -14.99 -2.47
CA PRO A 48 4.01 -13.77 -2.41
C PRO A 48 4.42 -13.51 -0.96
N SER A 49 5.72 -13.37 -0.73
CA SER A 49 6.22 -12.95 0.58
C SER A 49 5.61 -11.58 0.87
N ARG A 50 4.78 -11.47 1.91
CA ARG A 50 4.35 -10.19 2.47
C ARG A 50 5.55 -9.55 3.18
N ARG A 51 6.59 -9.17 2.43
CA ARG A 51 7.56 -8.19 2.92
C ARG A 51 6.76 -6.91 3.13
N ARG A 52 6.48 -6.59 4.39
CA ARG A 52 6.03 -5.26 4.78
C ARG A 52 7.15 -4.31 4.36
N PHE A 53 6.97 -3.61 3.25
CA PHE A 53 7.81 -2.45 2.97
C PHE A 53 7.63 -1.51 4.15
N PRO A 54 8.68 -1.12 4.88
CA PRO A 54 8.55 -0.05 5.84
C PRO A 54 8.22 1.20 5.03
N SER A 55 6.96 1.64 5.08
CA SER A 55 6.57 2.96 4.58
C SER A 55 7.15 3.99 5.53
N ARG A 56 8.48 4.16 5.51
CA ARG A 56 9.11 5.32 6.13
C ARG A 56 8.87 6.46 5.15
N ALA A 57 7.72 7.11 5.29
CA ALA A 57 7.47 8.38 4.61
C ALA A 57 8.62 9.30 4.99
N LYS A 58 9.48 9.61 4.03
CA LYS A 58 10.51 10.63 4.19
C LYS A 58 9.75 11.94 4.45
N ALA A 59 10.10 12.67 5.50
CA ALA A 59 9.57 14.02 5.70
C ALA A 59 9.88 14.81 4.43
N VAL A 60 8.84 15.36 3.80
CA VAL A 60 8.98 16.17 2.59
C VAL A 60 9.72 17.43 2.99
N THR A 61 10.93 17.59 2.46
CA THR A 61 11.83 18.74 2.71
C THR A 61 11.60 19.82 1.64
N GLU A 62 12.03 21.06 1.89
CA GLU A 62 11.80 22.21 1.00
C GLU A 62 12.36 22.00 -0.42
N ASP A 63 13.36 21.14 -0.55
CA ASP A 63 14.00 20.77 -1.83
C ASP A 63 13.25 19.67 -2.61
N ASP A 64 12.23 19.03 -2.01
CA ASP A 64 11.47 17.98 -2.69
C ASP A 64 10.44 18.58 -3.66
N ALA A 65 10.38 18.04 -4.89
CA ALA A 65 9.42 18.48 -5.90
C ALA A 65 7.95 18.41 -5.45
N LEU A 66 7.63 17.51 -4.49
CA LEU A 66 6.31 17.38 -3.89
C LEU A 66 6.01 18.47 -2.84
N PHE A 67 7.02 19.16 -2.31
CA PHE A 67 6.83 20.29 -1.39
C PHE A 67 6.09 21.44 -2.06
N ARG A 68 6.39 21.68 -3.35
CA ARG A 68 5.75 22.71 -4.18
C ARG A 68 4.37 22.33 -4.70
N LEU A 69 3.96 21.07 -4.52
CA LEU A 69 2.65 20.57 -4.98
C LEU A 69 1.51 20.98 -4.04
N ILE A 70 1.80 21.23 -2.76
CA ILE A 70 0.83 21.74 -1.79
C ILE A 70 0.69 23.25 -1.99
N GLY A 71 -0.13 23.66 -2.98
CA GLY A 71 -0.38 25.07 -3.26
C GLY A 71 -0.48 25.47 -4.74
N ILE A 72 -0.72 24.54 -5.67
CA ILE A 72 -0.96 24.87 -7.09
C ILE A 72 -2.34 25.53 -7.26
N GLY A 73 -2.41 26.80 -6.88
CA GLY A 73 -3.30 27.82 -7.42
C GLY A 73 -2.44 29.06 -7.62
N GLU A 74 -2.37 29.55 -8.86
CA GLU A 74 -1.49 30.65 -9.35
C GLU A 74 -1.34 31.80 -8.35
N THR A 75 -0.32 31.74 -7.50
CA THR A 75 0.10 32.86 -6.66
C THR A 75 1.62 32.85 -6.51
N ASP A 76 2.24 34.01 -6.62
CA ASP A 76 3.69 34.26 -6.55
C ASP A 76 4.31 34.01 -5.16
N VAL A 77 3.72 33.13 -4.33
CA VAL A 77 4.13 32.93 -2.94
C VAL A 77 4.53 31.47 -2.72
N PRO A 78 5.81 31.19 -2.40
CA PRO A 78 6.25 29.86 -1.97
C PRO A 78 5.46 29.39 -0.74
N GLY A 79 4.73 28.28 -0.85
CA GLY A 79 3.97 27.68 0.26
C GLY A 79 2.52 28.15 0.43
N GLY A 80 2.01 29.03 -0.45
CA GLY A 80 0.62 29.48 -0.47
C GLY A 80 0.13 30.14 0.82
N ILE A 81 -1.20 30.15 1.03
CA ILE A 81 -1.91 30.77 2.17
C ILE A 81 -1.39 30.26 3.54
N SER A 82 -0.82 29.06 3.58
CA SER A 82 -0.30 28.43 4.79
C SER A 82 0.86 29.21 5.42
N ALA A 83 1.76 29.76 4.59
CA ALA A 83 2.91 30.53 5.05
C ALA A 83 2.52 31.91 5.62
N ARG A 84 1.38 32.46 5.23
CA ARG A 84 0.88 33.79 5.62
C ARG A 84 -0.39 33.74 6.48
N LYS A 85 -0.63 32.64 7.20
CA LYS A 85 -1.81 32.48 8.07
C LYS A 85 -2.03 33.68 9.02
N HIS A 86 -0.95 34.26 9.52
CA HIS A 86 -0.98 35.41 10.43
C HIS A 86 -1.49 36.71 9.78
N GLU A 87 -1.36 36.85 8.46
CA GLU A 87 -1.84 38.01 7.71
C GLU A 87 -3.37 37.97 7.52
N TYR A 88 -3.95 36.76 7.40
CA TYR A 88 -5.38 36.59 7.12
C TYR A 88 -6.25 36.36 8.36
N LEU A 89 -5.66 36.19 9.56
CA LEU A 89 -6.42 35.99 10.81
C LEU A 89 -6.91 37.30 11.45
N GLY A 90 -6.55 38.47 10.92
CA GLY A 90 -6.83 39.78 11.52
C GLY A 90 -8.18 40.42 11.17
N HIS A 91 -9.00 39.82 10.28
CA HIS A 91 -10.18 40.49 9.73
C HIS A 91 -11.55 39.98 10.21
N THR A 92 -11.61 39.05 11.16
CA THR A 92 -12.90 38.45 11.56
C THR A 92 -13.17 38.42 13.06
N GLU A 93 -12.91 39.50 13.80
CA GLU A 93 -13.49 39.65 15.13
C GLU A 93 -13.92 41.10 15.40
N THR A 94 -15.16 41.44 15.05
CA THR A 94 -15.92 42.41 15.86
C THR A 94 -17.23 41.74 16.28
N PRO A 95 -17.45 41.49 17.58
CA PRO A 95 -18.74 41.02 18.06
C PRO A 95 -19.68 42.21 18.02
N ARG A 96 -20.71 42.16 17.17
CA ARG A 96 -21.74 43.22 17.14
C ARG A 96 -22.67 43.02 18.33
N SER A 97 -22.30 43.64 19.46
CA SER A 97 -23.11 43.80 20.67
C SER A 97 -24.28 44.77 20.43
N SER A 98 -25.36 44.50 21.17
CA SER A 98 -26.67 45.16 21.20
C SER A 98 -26.64 46.63 21.63
N LYS A 99 -27.49 47.45 20.98
CA LYS A 99 -28.42 48.37 21.65
C LYS A 99 -29.55 48.76 20.71
#